data_AF-A0A1W4XH93-F1
#
_entry.id   AF-A0A1W4XH93-F1
#
_cell.length_a   1.000
_cell.length_b   1.000
_cell.length_c   1.000
_cell.angle_alpha   90.00
_cell.angle_beta   90.00
_cell.angle_gamma   90.00
#
_symmetry.space_group_name_H-M   'P 1'
#
loop_
_entity.id
_entity.type
_entity.pdbx_description
1 polymer ?
#
loop_
_entity_poly.entity_id
_entity_poly.type
_entity_poly.pdbx_seq_one_letter_code
_entity_poly.pdbx_strand_id
1 'polypeptide(L)'
;MIFIFPVKCVPVDSTKVFAGSARINDTESARHWPARKFKTNVPLELKQQNFVKSYKEKDAGKVVVYTTTMGIVRETYNNCTKVKKILRTLLVKFEERDVFMSNEYQTEVRDRMRCDHILVPQVFVDGQHIGDADTIEVLNETGELRKILKPYKSMDACTTCKICGGYRLLPCPICNGSKKSVHRNHFTTEFVALKCMNCDEVGLVKCTSC
;
A
#
# COMPACT_ATOMS: atom_id res chain seq x y z
N MET A 1 -12.04 25.92 -24.33
CA MET A 1 -11.53 24.54 -24.28
C MET A 1 -10.55 24.44 -23.13
N ILE A 2 -10.97 23.81 -22.02
CA ILE A 2 -10.08 23.56 -20.88
C ILE A 2 -9.26 22.33 -21.27
N PHE A 3 -7.97 22.51 -21.55
CA PHE A 3 -7.05 21.39 -21.65
C PHE A 3 -6.92 20.79 -20.25
N ILE A 4 -7.64 19.70 -19.97
CA ILE A 4 -7.35 18.85 -18.82
C ILE A 4 -6.02 18.17 -19.15
N PHE A 5 -4.92 18.77 -18.71
CA PHE A 5 -3.64 18.09 -18.73
C PHE A 5 -3.77 16.83 -17.87
N PRO A 6 -3.33 15.64 -18.35
CA PRO A 6 -3.32 14.44 -17.52
C PRO A 6 -2.43 14.71 -16.31
N VAL A 7 -2.97 14.49 -15.11
CA VAL A 7 -2.23 14.64 -13.86
C VAL A 7 -1.13 13.57 -13.86
N LYS A 8 0.12 13.98 -14.07
CA LYS A 8 1.28 13.10 -13.97
C LYS A 8 1.68 12.95 -12.50
N CYS A 9 1.14 11.94 -11.83
CA CYS A 9 1.62 11.54 -10.51
C CYS A 9 2.92 10.75 -10.66
N VAL A 10 4.02 11.18 -10.04
CA VAL A 10 5.34 10.54 -10.16
C VAL A 10 5.71 9.92 -8.81
N PRO A 11 6.06 8.62 -8.75
CA PRO A 11 6.41 7.96 -7.50
C PRO A 11 7.71 8.52 -6.92
N VAL A 12 7.83 8.49 -5.60
CA VAL A 12 9.01 8.99 -4.86
C VAL A 12 10.33 8.28 -5.25
N ASP A 13 10.27 7.03 -5.71
CA ASP A 13 11.45 6.22 -6.05
C ASP A 13 12.04 6.48 -7.45
N SER A 14 11.52 7.46 -8.21
CA SER A 14 11.91 7.70 -9.62
C SER A 14 13.38 8.08 -9.88
N THR A 15 14.19 8.31 -8.84
CA THR A 15 15.61 8.69 -8.99
C THR A 15 16.62 7.57 -8.76
N LYS A 16 16.21 6.31 -8.51
CA LYS A 16 17.16 5.20 -8.27
C LYS A 16 16.77 3.87 -8.92
N VAL A 17 16.42 3.90 -10.21
CA VAL A 17 16.58 2.74 -11.09
C VAL A 17 17.49 3.24 -12.21
N PHE A 18 18.66 2.64 -12.38
CA PHE A 18 19.76 3.07 -13.26
C PHE A 18 20.73 4.15 -12.73
N ALA A 19 21.45 3.83 -11.66
CA ALA A 19 22.85 4.23 -11.45
C ALA A 19 23.39 3.31 -10.33
N GLY A 20 24.42 2.48 -10.54
CA GLY A 20 25.74 2.93 -10.96
C GLY A 20 26.55 3.21 -9.69
N SER A 21 27.39 2.25 -9.32
CA SER A 21 28.28 2.19 -8.15
C SER A 21 28.99 3.51 -7.84
N ALA A 22 28.98 3.95 -6.57
CA ALA A 22 30.03 4.83 -6.04
C ALA A 22 30.16 4.65 -4.52
N ARG A 23 31.39 4.30 -4.13
CA ARG A 23 31.91 4.19 -2.76
C ARG A 23 31.96 5.57 -2.09
N ILE A 24 31.70 5.61 -0.78
CA ILE A 24 32.03 6.78 0.05
C ILE A 24 33.00 6.29 1.13
N ASN A 25 34.23 6.79 1.06
CA ASN A 25 35.22 6.72 2.13
C ASN A 25 35.02 7.90 3.11
N ASP A 26 35.51 7.66 4.32
CA ASP A 26 35.59 8.49 5.54
C ASP A 26 36.13 9.93 5.27
N THR A 27 35.93 10.97 6.09
CA THR A 27 36.41 11.11 7.48
C THR A 27 35.88 12.39 8.18
N GLU A 28 35.86 12.31 9.52
CA GLU A 28 36.25 13.33 10.51
C GLU A 28 35.38 14.57 10.91
N SER A 29 34.99 14.48 12.19
CA SER A 29 35.38 15.39 13.29
C SER A 29 34.58 16.66 13.56
N ALA A 30 33.70 16.52 14.56
CA ALA A 30 33.54 17.34 15.76
C ALA A 30 33.80 18.86 15.66
N ARG A 31 32.79 19.64 16.11
CA ARG A 31 32.89 20.43 17.35
C ARG A 31 31.59 21.17 17.71
N HIS A 32 31.27 21.08 19.00
CA HIS A 32 30.67 22.14 19.83
C HIS A 32 29.14 22.42 19.71
N TRP A 33 28.40 22.12 20.78
CA TRP A 33 26.96 22.36 20.91
C TRP A 33 26.65 23.28 22.11
N PRO A 34 26.06 24.47 21.92
CA PRO A 34 25.30 25.13 22.96
C PRO A 34 23.79 24.85 22.81
N ALA A 35 23.12 24.78 23.95
CA ALA A 35 21.79 24.22 24.12
C ALA A 35 20.61 25.13 23.68
N ARG A 36 19.55 24.45 23.20
CA ARG A 36 18.11 24.81 23.22
C ARG A 36 17.62 26.01 22.37
N LYS A 37 17.01 25.67 21.23
CA LYS A 37 15.55 25.77 20.99
C LYS A 37 15.12 24.62 20.06
N PHE A 38 14.37 23.64 20.57
CA PHE A 38 13.80 22.57 19.76
C PHE A 38 12.61 23.11 18.96
N LYS A 39 12.87 23.74 17.81
CA LYS A 39 11.96 23.71 16.67
C LYS A 39 12.44 22.54 15.81
N THR A 40 11.71 21.44 15.81
CA THR A 40 12.04 20.25 15.00
C THR A 40 11.78 20.51 13.53
N ASN A 41 12.58 21.39 12.92
CA ASN A 41 12.72 21.45 11.47
C ASN A 41 13.65 20.31 11.05
N VAL A 42 13.14 19.07 11.12
CA VAL A 42 13.80 17.96 10.43
C VAL A 42 13.66 18.26 8.93
N PRO A 43 14.76 18.33 8.16
CA PRO A 43 14.71 18.57 6.72
C PRO A 43 13.75 17.58 6.06
N LEU A 44 12.92 18.08 5.13
CA LEU A 44 11.95 17.26 4.40
C LEU A 44 12.60 16.03 3.77
N GLU A 45 13.86 16.14 3.33
CA GLU A 45 14.66 15.03 2.79
C GLU A 45 14.95 13.92 3.80
N LEU A 46 15.25 14.22 5.06
CA LEU A 46 15.45 13.20 6.10
C LEU A 46 14.12 12.52 6.48
N LYS A 47 13.02 13.29 6.55
CA LYS A 47 11.68 12.71 6.72
C LYS A 47 11.30 11.82 5.54
N GLN A 48 11.58 12.26 4.31
CA GLN A 48 11.34 11.53 3.07
C GLN A 48 12.09 10.20 3.05
N GLN A 49 13.38 10.21 3.38
CA GLN A 49 14.23 9.01 3.44
C GLN A 49 13.71 8.01 4.48
N ASN A 50 13.19 8.49 5.62
CA ASN A 50 12.59 7.63 6.64
C ASN A 50 11.28 6.99 6.18
N PHE A 51 10.39 7.73 5.49
CA PHE A 51 9.13 7.18 4.96
C PHE A 51 9.37 6.15 3.85
N VAL A 52 10.25 6.45 2.88
CA VAL A 52 10.58 5.51 1.80
C VAL A 52 11.21 4.24 2.34
N LYS A 53 12.12 4.37 3.32
CA LYS A 53 12.72 3.22 4.00
C LYS A 53 11.64 2.39 4.72
N SER A 54 10.68 3.05 5.37
CA SER A 54 9.56 2.37 6.05
C SER A 54 8.70 1.55 5.08
N TYR A 55 8.36 2.08 3.89
CA TYR A 55 7.57 1.31 2.91
C TYR A 55 8.36 0.15 2.30
N LYS A 56 9.66 0.32 2.03
CA LYS A 56 10.51 -0.78 1.52
C LYS A 56 10.60 -1.92 2.52
N GLU A 57 10.73 -1.63 3.81
CA GLU A 57 10.73 -2.66 4.86
C GLU A 57 9.35 -3.33 5.01
N LYS A 58 8.26 -2.56 4.96
CA LYS A 58 6.88 -3.07 5.07
C LYS A 58 6.49 -4.00 3.92
N ASP A 59 6.92 -3.64 2.70
CA ASP A 59 6.59 -4.32 1.46
C ASP A 59 7.69 -5.30 0.98
N ALA A 60 8.75 -5.50 1.77
CA ALA A 60 9.83 -6.42 1.43
C ALA A 60 9.32 -7.85 1.18
N GLY A 61 9.74 -8.44 0.07
CA GLY A 61 9.35 -9.78 -0.37
C GLY A 61 7.92 -9.86 -0.92
N LYS A 62 7.27 -8.73 -1.22
CA LYS A 62 5.86 -8.69 -1.61
C LYS A 62 5.61 -7.87 -2.87
N VAL A 63 4.63 -8.32 -3.63
CA VAL A 63 3.98 -7.54 -4.68
C VAL A 63 2.74 -6.91 -4.07
N VAL A 64 2.59 -5.60 -4.14
CA VAL A 64 1.47 -4.85 -3.59
C VAL A 64 0.73 -4.15 -4.73
N VAL A 65 -0.59 -4.27 -4.75
CA VAL A 65 -1.45 -3.66 -5.77
C VAL A 65 -2.47 -2.77 -5.09
N TYR A 66 -2.36 -1.47 -5.33
CA TYR A 66 -3.41 -0.52 -4.99
C TYR A 66 -4.50 -0.61 -6.04
N THR A 67 -5.74 -0.79 -5.59
CA THR A 67 -6.91 -0.97 -6.45
C THR A 67 -8.12 -0.31 -5.80
N THR A 68 -9.22 -0.25 -6.52
CA THR A 68 -10.55 0.02 -5.97
C THR A 68 -11.49 -1.13 -6.28
N THR A 69 -12.36 -1.49 -5.35
CA THR A 69 -13.54 -2.34 -5.65
C THR A 69 -14.75 -1.51 -6.08
N MET A 70 -14.70 -0.17 -5.93
CA MET A 70 -15.78 0.72 -6.34
C MET A 70 -15.80 0.90 -7.87
N GLY A 71 -16.92 0.53 -8.49
CA GLY A 71 -17.08 0.46 -9.95
C GLY A 71 -17.71 1.68 -10.61
N ILE A 72 -17.76 2.85 -9.96
CA ILE A 72 -18.43 4.06 -10.50
C ILE A 72 -17.77 4.49 -11.83
N VAL A 73 -16.44 4.51 -11.87
CA VAL A 73 -15.68 4.82 -13.08
C VAL A 73 -15.30 3.50 -13.75
N ARG A 74 -16.02 3.15 -14.82
CA ARG A 74 -15.87 1.85 -15.51
C ARG A 74 -14.46 1.59 -16.01
N GLU A 75 -13.81 2.61 -16.57
CA GLU A 75 -12.44 2.50 -17.07
C GLU A 75 -11.47 2.12 -15.95
N THR A 76 -11.51 2.83 -14.82
CA THR A 76 -10.70 2.53 -13.63
C THR A 76 -10.96 1.11 -13.11
N TYR A 77 -12.23 0.70 -13.01
CA TYR A 77 -12.59 -0.64 -12.58
C TYR A 77 -12.04 -1.73 -13.52
N ASN A 78 -12.14 -1.51 -14.83
CA ASN A 78 -11.62 -2.43 -15.83
C ASN A 78 -10.10 -2.51 -15.78
N ASN A 79 -9.41 -1.37 -15.62
CA ASN A 79 -7.96 -1.30 -15.49
C ASN A 79 -7.47 -2.04 -14.23
N CYS A 80 -8.12 -1.82 -13.08
CA CYS A 80 -7.86 -2.57 -11.85
C CYS A 80 -8.07 -4.08 -12.04
N THR A 81 -9.16 -4.48 -12.70
CA THR A 81 -9.46 -5.88 -12.98
C THR A 81 -8.43 -6.51 -13.94
N LYS A 82 -8.00 -5.76 -14.96
CA LYS A 82 -6.98 -6.18 -15.93
C LYS A 82 -5.65 -6.46 -15.24
N VAL A 83 -5.13 -5.53 -14.44
CA VAL A 83 -3.88 -5.72 -13.68
C VAL A 83 -3.96 -6.93 -12.75
N LYS A 84 -5.07 -7.08 -12.01
CA LYS A 84 -5.28 -8.26 -11.16
C LYS A 84 -5.29 -9.56 -11.96
N LYS A 85 -5.90 -9.57 -13.14
CA LYS A 85 -5.94 -10.75 -14.03
C LYS A 85 -4.56 -11.11 -14.58
N ILE A 86 -3.77 -10.11 -14.99
CA ILE A 86 -2.39 -10.31 -15.45
C ILE A 86 -1.57 -10.99 -14.36
N LEU A 87 -1.57 -10.44 -13.14
CA LEU A 87 -0.79 -10.98 -12.01
C LEU A 87 -1.20 -12.42 -11.63
N ARG A 88 -2.51 -12.71 -11.61
CA ARG A 88 -3.02 -14.07 -11.39
C ARG A 88 -2.59 -15.03 -12.49
N THR A 89 -2.62 -14.61 -13.75
CA THR A 89 -2.18 -15.42 -14.90
C THR A 89 -0.68 -15.74 -14.82
N LEU A 90 0.11 -14.83 -14.26
CA LEU A 90 1.54 -15.04 -14.00
C LEU A 90 1.82 -15.89 -12.75
N LEU A 91 0.77 -16.33 -12.04
CA LEU A 91 0.83 -17.09 -10.77
C LEU A 91 1.60 -16.33 -9.68
N VAL A 92 1.42 -15.02 -9.61
CA VAL A 92 2.11 -14.17 -8.65
C VAL A 92 1.22 -13.93 -7.44
N LYS A 93 1.74 -14.20 -6.24
CA LYS A 93 1.05 -13.83 -4.99
C LYS A 93 1.25 -12.34 -4.75
N PHE A 94 0.16 -11.58 -4.67
CA PHE A 94 0.20 -10.14 -4.41
C PHE A 94 -0.73 -9.75 -3.25
N GLU A 95 -0.47 -8.63 -2.57
CA GLU A 95 -1.31 -7.99 -1.57
C GLU A 95 -2.24 -6.97 -2.24
N GLU A 96 -3.56 -7.11 -2.06
CA GLU A 96 -4.54 -6.14 -2.57
C GLU A 96 -4.78 -5.07 -1.49
N ARG A 97 -4.51 -3.80 -1.83
CA ARG A 97 -4.78 -2.64 -0.99
C ARG A 97 -5.90 -1.83 -1.62
N ASP A 98 -7.11 -2.02 -1.10
CA ASP A 98 -8.30 -1.34 -1.62
C ASP A 98 -8.42 0.07 -1.03
N VAL A 99 -8.21 1.08 -1.87
CA VAL A 99 -8.27 2.49 -1.48
C VAL A 99 -9.68 2.96 -1.19
N PHE A 100 -10.72 2.28 -1.68
CA PHE A 100 -12.10 2.60 -1.31
C PHE A 100 -12.40 2.18 0.13
N MET A 101 -11.87 1.04 0.55
CA MET A 101 -12.18 0.44 1.85
C MET A 101 -11.36 1.02 3.01
N SER A 102 -10.21 1.65 2.76
CA SER A 102 -9.31 2.13 3.82
C SER A 102 -8.72 3.51 3.53
N ASN A 103 -8.95 4.45 4.45
CA ASN A 103 -8.34 5.79 4.41
C ASN A 103 -6.81 5.72 4.60
N GLU A 104 -6.31 4.74 5.35
CA GLU A 104 -4.87 4.52 5.51
C GLU A 104 -4.22 4.22 4.14
N TYR A 105 -4.85 3.38 3.31
CA TYR A 105 -4.35 3.10 1.97
C TYR A 105 -4.48 4.30 1.02
N GLN A 106 -5.52 5.13 1.17
CA GLN A 106 -5.62 6.41 0.45
C GLN A 106 -4.47 7.35 0.79
N THR A 107 -4.15 7.46 2.07
CA THR A 107 -3.06 8.32 2.56
C THR A 107 -1.70 7.77 2.14
N GLU A 108 -1.50 6.45 2.25
CA GLU A 108 -0.26 5.79 1.85
C GLU A 108 0.02 5.97 0.34
N VAL A 109 -0.97 5.73 -0.54
CA VAL A 109 -0.75 5.88 -1.98
C VAL A 109 -0.54 7.34 -2.40
N ARG A 110 -1.25 8.29 -1.76
CA ARG A 110 -1.05 9.74 -1.96
C ARG A 110 0.37 10.16 -1.60
N ASP A 111 0.87 9.68 -0.47
CA ASP A 111 2.24 9.96 -0.02
C ASP A 111 3.29 9.35 -0.96
N ARG A 112 3.09 8.09 -1.38
CA ARG A 112 4.01 7.37 -2.29
C ARG A 112 4.04 7.94 -3.71
N MET A 113 2.92 8.46 -4.20
CA MET A 113 2.80 9.04 -5.54
C MET A 113 2.98 10.57 -5.57
N ARG A 114 3.13 11.20 -4.40
CA ARG A 114 3.19 12.67 -4.23
C ARG A 114 2.09 13.40 -4.99
N CYS A 115 0.88 12.85 -4.89
CA CYS A 115 -0.24 13.27 -5.72
C CYS A 115 -1.53 13.23 -4.91
N ASP A 116 -2.19 14.39 -4.78
CA ASP A 116 -3.43 14.49 -4.01
C ASP A 116 -4.56 13.63 -4.60
N HIS A 117 -4.51 13.43 -5.92
CA HIS A 117 -5.37 12.55 -6.69
C HIS A 117 -4.94 11.09 -6.55
N ILE A 118 -5.89 10.23 -6.19
CA ILE A 118 -5.66 8.79 -6.10
C ILE A 118 -5.90 8.18 -7.48
N LEU A 119 -4.81 7.80 -8.14
CA LEU A 119 -4.84 7.05 -9.39
C LEU A 119 -4.67 5.57 -9.08
N VAL A 120 -5.59 4.73 -9.54
CA VAL A 120 -5.50 3.27 -9.43
C VAL A 120 -5.79 2.64 -10.80
N PRO A 121 -5.21 1.47 -11.12
CA PRO A 121 -4.33 0.67 -10.26
C PRO A 121 -2.89 1.19 -10.17
N GLN A 122 -2.20 0.90 -9.07
CA GLN A 122 -0.74 1.13 -8.93
C GLN A 122 -0.07 -0.13 -8.37
N VAL A 123 0.98 -0.59 -9.02
CA VAL A 123 1.71 -1.81 -8.65
C VAL A 123 3.07 -1.48 -8.08
N PHE A 124 3.39 -2.11 -6.95
CA PHE A 124 4.67 -2.01 -6.27
C PHE A 124 5.26 -3.41 -6.04
N VAL A 125 6.58 -3.51 -6.11
CA VAL A 125 7.35 -4.75 -5.85
C VAL A 125 8.49 -4.38 -4.91
N ASP A 126 8.58 -5.05 -3.75
CA ASP A 126 9.57 -4.75 -2.70
C ASP A 126 9.63 -3.25 -2.33
N GLY A 127 8.44 -2.64 -2.25
CA GLY A 127 8.28 -1.22 -1.96
C GLY A 127 8.53 -0.27 -3.13
N GLN A 128 9.12 -0.73 -4.24
CA GLN A 128 9.40 0.06 -5.43
C GLN A 128 8.20 0.11 -6.38
N HIS A 129 7.90 1.29 -6.93
CA HIS A 129 6.83 1.46 -7.92
C HIS A 129 7.23 0.85 -9.26
N ILE A 130 6.35 0.04 -9.83
CA ILE A 130 6.53 -0.57 -11.15
C ILE A 130 5.71 0.14 -12.22
N GLY A 131 4.46 0.53 -11.90
CA GLY A 131 3.62 1.22 -12.86
C GLY A 131 2.12 1.17 -12.58
N ASP A 132 1.40 1.88 -13.44
CA ASP A 132 -0.06 1.88 -13.57
C ASP A 132 -0.55 0.78 -14.53
N ALA A 133 -1.82 0.82 -14.94
CA ALA A 133 -2.40 -0.20 -15.81
C ALA A 133 -1.68 -0.34 -17.15
N ASP A 134 -1.43 0.78 -17.83
CA ASP A 134 -0.81 0.80 -19.16
C ASP A 134 0.63 0.33 -19.10
N THR A 135 1.38 0.80 -18.10
CA THR A 135 2.77 0.36 -17.87
C THR A 135 2.84 -1.14 -17.63
N ILE A 136 1.94 -1.69 -16.80
CA ILE A 136 1.91 -3.13 -16.48
C ILE A 136 1.51 -3.97 -17.70
N GLU A 137 0.59 -3.46 -18.54
CA GLU A 137 0.20 -4.12 -19.78
C GLU A 137 1.37 -4.21 -20.76
N VAL A 138 2.06 -3.09 -21.02
CA VAL A 138 3.26 -3.07 -21.88
C VAL A 138 4.35 -4.02 -21.36
N LEU A 139 4.65 -3.98 -20.06
CA LEU A 139 5.66 -4.88 -19.47
C LEU A 139 5.25 -6.36 -19.56
N ASN A 140 3.94 -6.66 -19.54
CA ASN A 140 3.44 -8.02 -19.72
C ASN A 140 3.60 -8.50 -21.16
N GLU A 141 3.31 -7.63 -22.14
CA GLU A 141 3.44 -7.91 -23.57
C GLU A 141 4.90 -8.11 -23.99
N THR A 142 5.82 -7.29 -23.48
CA THR A 142 7.27 -7.43 -23.73
C THR A 142 7.90 -8.60 -22.97
N GLY A 143 7.18 -9.16 -21.99
CA GLY A 143 7.65 -10.25 -21.13
C GLY A 143 8.60 -9.81 -20.02
N GLU A 144 8.90 -8.51 -19.88
CA GLU A 144 9.75 -7.98 -18.81
C GLU A 144 9.11 -8.16 -17.43
N LEU A 145 7.78 -8.02 -17.35
CA LEU A 145 7.03 -8.25 -16.11
C LEU A 145 7.26 -9.66 -15.55
N ARG A 146 7.40 -10.66 -16.42
CA ARG A 146 7.69 -12.05 -16.01
C ARG A 146 9.07 -12.21 -15.39
N LYS A 147 10.05 -11.40 -15.82
CA LYS A 147 11.40 -11.39 -15.27
C LYS A 147 11.41 -10.75 -13.89
N ILE A 148 10.77 -9.58 -13.78
CA ILE A 148 10.64 -8.83 -12.51
C ILE A 148 9.92 -9.67 -11.46
N LEU A 149 8.82 -10.34 -11.83
CA LEU A 149 7.97 -11.06 -10.89
C LEU A 149 8.37 -12.52 -10.65
N LYS A 150 9.46 -13.00 -11.27
CA LYS A 150 9.94 -14.38 -11.13
C LYS A 150 10.06 -14.86 -9.67
N PRO A 151 10.61 -14.08 -8.72
CA PRO A 151 10.80 -14.56 -7.35
C PRO A 151 9.50 -14.60 -6.51
N TYR A 152 8.41 -13.98 -6.97
CA TYR A 152 7.13 -13.93 -6.23
C TYR A 152 6.08 -14.90 -6.78
N LYS A 153 6.48 -15.80 -7.68
CA LYS A 153 5.59 -16.84 -8.19
C LYS A 153 5.26 -17.85 -7.10
N SER A 154 3.98 -18.19 -7.00
CA SER A 154 3.47 -19.18 -6.07
C SER A 154 2.32 -19.93 -6.73
N MET A 155 2.35 -21.26 -6.65
CA MET A 155 1.26 -22.10 -7.17
C MET A 155 -0.06 -21.84 -6.41
N ASP A 156 0.03 -21.34 -5.18
CA ASP A 156 -1.13 -20.98 -4.36
C ASP A 156 -1.72 -19.60 -4.69
N ALA A 157 -1.11 -18.85 -5.63
CA ALA A 157 -1.55 -17.50 -5.97
C ALA A 157 -2.99 -17.45 -6.53
N CYS A 158 -3.45 -18.55 -7.14
CA CYS A 158 -4.81 -18.68 -7.67
C CYS A 158 -5.76 -19.43 -6.72
N THR A 159 -5.26 -19.92 -5.58
CA THR A 159 -6.06 -20.67 -4.63
C THR A 159 -6.93 -19.71 -3.83
N THR A 160 -8.24 -19.83 -3.98
CA THR A 160 -9.18 -19.06 -3.16
C THR A 160 -9.13 -19.58 -1.73
N CYS A 161 -8.87 -18.69 -0.77
CA CYS A 161 -8.83 -19.06 0.64
C CYS A 161 -10.18 -19.63 1.08
N LYS A 162 -10.18 -20.84 1.66
CA LYS A 162 -11.41 -21.53 2.11
C LYS A 162 -12.12 -20.82 3.26
N ILE A 163 -11.40 -19.99 4.03
CA ILE A 163 -11.97 -19.28 5.19
C ILE A 163 -12.57 -17.94 4.76
N CYS A 164 -11.79 -17.09 4.08
CA CYS A 164 -12.26 -15.75 3.70
C CYS A 164 -12.79 -15.65 2.27
N GLY A 165 -12.89 -16.75 1.51
CA GLY A 165 -13.37 -16.72 0.12
C GLY A 165 -12.53 -15.85 -0.82
N GLY A 166 -11.29 -15.51 -0.45
CA GLY A 166 -10.42 -14.61 -1.20
C GLY A 166 -10.51 -13.13 -0.82
N TYR A 167 -11.38 -12.74 0.12
CA TYR A 167 -11.53 -11.34 0.57
C TYR A 167 -10.42 -10.86 1.50
N ARG A 168 -9.63 -11.78 2.09
CA ARG A 168 -8.51 -11.54 3.04
C ARG A 168 -8.85 -10.79 4.33
N LEU A 169 -10.05 -10.25 4.43
CA LEU A 169 -10.63 -9.65 5.61
C LEU A 169 -11.85 -10.47 6.02
N LEU A 170 -12.06 -10.57 7.33
CA LEU A 170 -13.18 -11.24 7.95
C LEU A 170 -13.85 -10.28 8.93
N PRO A 171 -15.16 -10.40 9.17
CA PRO A 171 -15.82 -9.71 10.28
C PRO A 171 -15.11 -10.03 11.60
N CYS A 172 -14.91 -9.01 12.42
CA CYS A 172 -14.27 -9.17 13.72
C CYS A 172 -15.05 -10.18 14.59
N PRO A 173 -14.42 -11.24 15.12
CA PRO A 173 -15.13 -12.24 15.93
C PRO A 173 -15.59 -11.71 17.30
N ILE A 174 -15.06 -10.56 17.75
CA ILE A 174 -15.37 -9.98 19.06
C ILE A 174 -16.61 -9.07 18.99
N CYS A 175 -16.75 -8.29 17.91
CA CYS A 175 -17.86 -7.34 17.75
C CYS A 175 -18.78 -7.67 16.57
N ASN A 176 -18.51 -8.77 15.84
CA ASN A 176 -19.22 -9.18 14.63
C ASN A 176 -19.33 -8.07 13.58
N GLY A 177 -18.29 -7.26 13.44
CA GLY A 177 -18.27 -6.11 12.53
C GLY A 177 -18.96 -4.84 13.05
N SER A 178 -19.67 -4.89 14.17
CA SER A 178 -20.42 -3.73 14.69
C SER A 178 -19.55 -2.60 15.26
N LYS A 179 -18.26 -2.87 15.46
CA LYS A 179 -17.28 -2.01 16.17
C LYS A 179 -17.66 -1.67 17.62
N LYS A 180 -18.76 -2.20 18.15
CA LYS A 180 -19.21 -2.01 19.53
C LYS A 180 -18.77 -3.20 20.38
N SER A 181 -18.15 -2.93 21.52
CA SER A 181 -17.86 -3.97 22.51
C SER A 181 -19.12 -4.29 23.31
N VAL A 182 -19.28 -5.56 23.67
CA VAL A 182 -20.39 -6.04 24.52
C VAL A 182 -20.09 -5.83 26.02
N HIS A 183 -19.02 -5.12 26.35
CA HIS A 183 -18.59 -4.96 27.75
C HIS A 183 -19.47 -3.93 28.46
N ARG A 184 -20.07 -4.38 29.58
CA ARG A 184 -20.95 -3.59 30.43
C ARG A 184 -20.09 -2.85 31.44
N ASN A 185 -20.12 -1.52 31.45
CA ASN A 185 -19.47 -0.76 32.51
C ASN A 185 -20.32 -0.93 33.78
N HIS A 186 -19.80 -1.59 34.82
CA HIS A 186 -20.53 -1.82 36.08
C HIS A 186 -20.81 -0.53 36.90
N PHE A 187 -20.34 0.64 36.43
CA PHE A 187 -20.39 1.91 37.18
C PHE A 187 -21.46 2.90 36.68
N THR A 188 -22.13 2.66 35.55
CA THR A 188 -23.15 3.57 35.01
C THR A 188 -24.40 2.78 34.61
N THR A 189 -25.58 3.30 34.98
CA THR A 189 -26.91 2.78 34.59
C THR A 189 -27.18 2.88 33.08
N GLU A 190 -26.31 3.58 32.34
CA GLU A 190 -26.42 3.85 30.91
C GLU A 190 -25.57 2.86 30.09
N PHE A 191 -26.15 2.28 29.03
CA PHE A 191 -25.47 1.35 28.12
C PHE A 191 -24.44 2.08 27.26
N VAL A 192 -23.21 2.26 27.75
CA VAL A 192 -22.10 2.79 26.93
C VAL A 192 -21.27 1.63 26.38
N ALA A 193 -21.59 1.18 25.17
CA ALA A 193 -20.76 0.23 24.43
C ALA A 193 -19.44 0.91 24.01
N LEU A 194 -18.29 0.40 24.47
CA LEU A 194 -16.98 0.93 24.11
C LEU A 194 -16.61 0.53 22.67
N LYS A 195 -15.67 1.26 22.04
CA LYS A 195 -15.16 0.87 20.71
C LYS A 195 -14.33 -0.41 20.81
N CYS A 196 -14.59 -1.37 19.92
CA CYS A 196 -13.82 -2.60 19.84
C CYS A 196 -12.39 -2.31 19.35
N MET A 197 -11.39 -2.70 20.16
CA MET A 197 -9.97 -2.51 19.85
C MET A 197 -9.35 -3.65 19.03
N ASN A 198 -10.10 -4.74 18.80
CA ASN A 198 -9.60 -5.93 18.10
C ASN A 198 -9.69 -5.84 16.56
N CYS A 199 -10.33 -4.81 16.03
CA CYS A 199 -10.60 -4.66 14.60
C CYS A 199 -10.29 -3.26 14.10
N ASP A 200 -10.26 -3.11 12.77
CA ASP A 200 -10.07 -1.81 12.11
C ASP A 200 -11.29 -0.88 12.25
N GLU A 201 -11.26 0.27 11.56
CA GLU A 201 -12.31 1.28 11.62
C GLU A 201 -13.68 0.78 11.15
N VAL A 202 -13.72 -0.26 10.31
CA VAL A 202 -14.94 -0.83 9.72
C VAL A 202 -15.32 -2.19 10.34
N GLY A 203 -14.64 -2.61 11.41
CA GLY A 203 -14.98 -3.83 12.14
C GLY A 203 -14.46 -5.11 11.49
N LEU A 204 -13.43 -5.02 10.65
CA LEU A 204 -12.80 -6.16 9.99
C LEU A 204 -11.46 -6.52 10.64
N VAL A 205 -11.06 -7.77 10.45
CA VAL A 205 -9.76 -8.32 10.85
C VAL A 205 -9.14 -9.08 9.68
N LYS A 206 -7.80 -9.17 9.64
CA LYS A 206 -7.11 -9.96 8.62
C LYS A 206 -7.43 -11.45 8.78
N CYS A 207 -7.59 -12.13 7.66
CA CYS A 207 -7.74 -13.58 7.64
C CYS A 207 -6.48 -14.23 8.21
N THR A 208 -6.66 -15.20 9.11
CA THR A 208 -5.55 -15.92 9.75
C THR A 208 -4.89 -16.93 8.81
N SER A 209 -5.55 -17.30 7.71
CA SER A 209 -5.07 -18.33 6.79
C SER A 209 -4.40 -17.81 5.52
N CYS A 210 -4.46 -16.52 5.20
CA CYS A 210 -3.88 -15.99 3.96
C CYS A 210 -3.37 -14.55 4.06
#